data_AF-A0A3P7I8I4-F1
#
_entry.id   AF-A0A3P7I8I4-F1
#
_cell.length_a   1.000
_cell.length_b   1.000
_cell.length_c   1.000
_cell.angle_alpha   90.00
_cell.angle_beta   90.00
_cell.angle_gamma   90.00
#
_symmetry.space_group_name_H-M   'P 1'
#
loop_
_entity.id
_entity.type
_entity.pdbx_description
1 polymer ?
#
loop_
_entity_poly.entity_id
_entity_poly.type
_entity_poly.pdbx_seq_one_letter_code
_entity_poly.pdbx_strand_id
1 'polypeptide(L)'
;MEQRELVCRLAAGKAFPLTDLITKQTDMNITEWSSNEWKKFGIGCFQVLLSFASFRLMQFAVRWYLFGRCTFRTFSYFGWRQNGAGNERQGEVDIRSSQSLLVVPPNKKWRISNEAVSLIHSVVSGSWALYACLVYPQLLEDMVYFSNSFSHYLILLSTGYLVHDLIDLLINERSLRIMELLFHHIIVLIAFATTFITGYFLGVVVCGLLMELNSIFLHSRSLLNLYGVAKTSTAFRIIALLNIITFMLFRMVVSAYLLYWQITTTWVMFWGYTLVTFVVIVSLAVTNTVLCYR
;
A
#
# COMPACT_ATOMS: atom_id res chain seq x y z
N MET A 1 25.39 -12.74 -37.26
CA MET A 1 24.58 -11.65 -37.82
C MET A 1 23.12 -11.77 -37.41
N GLU A 2 22.53 -12.97 -37.47
CA GLU A 2 21.15 -13.27 -37.08
C GLU A 2 20.73 -12.81 -35.67
N GLN A 3 21.54 -13.02 -34.63
CA GLN A 3 21.17 -12.57 -33.27
C GLN A 3 21.15 -11.05 -33.09
N ARG A 4 22.00 -10.30 -33.83
CA ARG A 4 21.95 -8.83 -33.81
C ARG A 4 20.72 -8.30 -34.55
N GLU A 5 20.30 -8.99 -35.60
CA GLU A 5 19.08 -8.65 -36.34
C GLU A 5 17.82 -8.98 -35.53
N LEU A 6 17.82 -10.07 -34.77
CA LEU A 6 16.73 -10.43 -33.86
C LEU A 6 16.62 -9.46 -32.67
N VAL A 7 17.76 -9.02 -32.11
CA VAL A 7 17.80 -7.96 -31.09
C VAL A 7 17.37 -6.61 -31.67
N CYS A 8 17.76 -6.26 -32.90
CA CYS A 8 17.26 -5.06 -33.58
C CYS A 8 15.77 -5.13 -33.91
N ARG A 9 15.22 -6.31 -34.26
CA ARG A 9 13.77 -6.50 -34.51
C ARG A 9 12.95 -6.50 -33.22
N LEU A 10 13.47 -7.08 -32.13
CA LEU A 10 12.86 -6.98 -30.79
C LEU A 10 12.95 -5.55 -30.24
N ALA A 11 14.06 -4.85 -30.51
CA ALA A 11 14.20 -3.43 -30.18
C ALA A 11 13.32 -2.55 -31.06
N ALA A 12 13.09 -2.88 -32.34
CA ALA A 12 12.18 -2.14 -33.21
C ALA A 12 10.70 -2.37 -32.87
N GLY A 13 10.32 -3.55 -32.37
CA GLY A 13 8.97 -3.84 -31.86
C GLY A 13 8.69 -3.25 -30.46
N LYS A 14 9.75 -2.91 -29.71
CA LYS A 14 9.67 -2.23 -28.40
C LYS A 14 10.13 -0.78 -28.43
N ALA A 15 10.56 -0.27 -29.59
CA ALA A 15 11.01 1.10 -29.74
C ALA A 15 9.80 1.98 -29.53
N PHE A 16 9.78 2.67 -28.40
CA PHE A 16 8.84 3.74 -28.13
C PHE A 16 8.88 4.71 -29.33
N PRO A 17 7.83 4.76 -30.18
CA PRO A 17 7.87 5.57 -31.38
C PRO A 17 8.04 7.01 -30.96
N LEU A 18 9.04 7.70 -31.52
CA LEU A 18 9.28 9.13 -31.24
C LEU A 18 8.03 9.99 -31.53
N THR A 19 7.13 9.49 -32.37
CA THR A 19 5.81 10.05 -32.65
C THR A 19 4.82 9.91 -31.49
N ASP A 20 4.79 8.78 -30.79
CA ASP A 20 3.97 8.58 -29.59
C ASP A 20 4.45 9.44 -28.41
N LEU A 21 5.74 9.81 -28.40
CA LEU A 21 6.31 10.75 -27.43
C LEU A 21 5.81 12.18 -27.62
N ILE A 22 5.70 12.63 -28.87
CA ILE A 22 5.29 14.01 -29.20
C ILE A 22 3.78 14.18 -28.98
N THR A 23 2.96 13.18 -29.30
CA THR A 23 1.53 13.15 -28.95
C THR A 23 1.28 12.93 -27.44
N LYS A 24 2.09 12.14 -26.73
CA LYS A 24 1.92 11.95 -25.27
C LYS A 24 2.43 13.10 -24.41
N GLN A 25 3.48 13.80 -24.85
CA GLN A 25 3.91 15.02 -24.15
C GLN A 25 2.89 16.15 -24.32
N THR A 26 2.10 16.15 -25.41
CA THR A 26 0.92 17.01 -25.56
C THR A 26 -0.25 16.53 -24.68
N ASP A 27 -0.50 15.22 -24.54
CA ASP A 27 -1.52 14.68 -23.60
C ASP A 27 -1.21 14.90 -22.11
N MET A 28 0.07 15.05 -21.73
CA MET A 28 0.46 15.36 -20.34
C MET A 28 0.41 16.85 -20.00
N ASN A 29 0.20 17.72 -20.98
CA ASN A 29 0.01 19.13 -20.70
C ASN A 29 -1.41 19.31 -20.16
N ILE A 30 -1.56 19.32 -18.84
CA ILE A 30 -2.86 19.41 -18.13
C ILE A 30 -3.69 20.62 -18.64
N THR A 31 -3.01 21.62 -19.21
CA THR A 31 -3.58 22.80 -19.84
C THR A 31 -4.28 22.55 -21.19
N GLU A 32 -4.04 21.42 -21.85
CA GLU A 32 -4.60 21.05 -23.17
C GLU A 32 -5.65 19.93 -23.11
N TRP A 33 -5.99 19.45 -21.91
CA TRP A 33 -6.97 18.36 -21.75
C TRP A 33 -8.35 18.71 -22.30
N SER A 34 -8.90 17.77 -23.10
CA SER A 34 -10.27 17.86 -23.58
C SER A 34 -11.28 17.74 -22.43
N SER A 35 -12.52 18.22 -22.63
CA SER A 35 -13.61 18.09 -21.65
C SER A 35 -13.84 16.63 -21.21
N ASN A 36 -13.61 15.65 -22.10
CA ASN A 36 -13.78 14.24 -21.78
C ASN A 36 -12.68 13.70 -20.87
N GLU A 37 -11.43 14.15 -21.04
CA GLU A 37 -10.31 13.76 -20.17
C GLU A 37 -10.47 14.36 -18.78
N TRP A 38 -10.89 15.64 -18.68
CA TRP A 38 -11.25 16.25 -17.40
C TRP A 38 -12.40 15.52 -16.69
N LYS A 39 -13.39 15.01 -17.43
CA LYS A 39 -14.47 14.20 -16.85
C LYS A 39 -13.95 12.88 -16.30
N LYS A 40 -13.11 12.15 -17.05
CA LYS A 40 -12.52 10.87 -16.59
C LYS A 40 -11.66 11.09 -15.34
N PHE A 41 -10.81 12.12 -15.36
CA PHE A 41 -9.99 12.50 -14.21
C PHE A 41 -10.86 12.85 -13.00
N GLY A 42 -11.89 13.69 -13.19
CA GLY A 42 -12.83 14.07 -12.13
C GLY A 42 -13.57 12.88 -11.53
N ILE A 43 -14.00 11.91 -12.36
CA ILE A 43 -14.63 10.66 -11.88
C ILE A 43 -13.65 9.84 -11.05
N GLY A 44 -12.39 9.71 -11.48
CA GLY A 44 -11.37 8.99 -10.72
C GLY A 44 -11.05 9.69 -9.39
N CYS A 45 -10.90 11.01 -9.37
CA CYS A 45 -10.75 11.78 -8.12
C CYS A 45 -11.95 11.59 -7.19
N PHE A 46 -13.17 11.61 -7.73
CA PHE A 46 -14.38 11.34 -6.95
C PHE A 46 -14.37 9.92 -6.36
N GLN A 47 -13.93 8.92 -7.12
CA GLN A 47 -13.79 7.54 -6.63
C GLN A 47 -12.74 7.42 -5.52
N VAL A 48 -11.60 8.12 -5.62
CA VAL A 48 -10.60 8.18 -4.55
C VAL A 48 -11.18 8.85 -3.29
N LEU A 49 -11.92 9.94 -3.44
CA LEU A 49 -12.61 10.61 -2.33
C LEU A 49 -13.67 9.71 -1.69
N LEU A 50 -14.44 8.98 -2.50
CA LEU A 50 -15.42 8.01 -2.03
C LEU A 50 -14.73 6.87 -1.26
N SER A 51 -13.62 6.36 -1.78
CA SER A 51 -12.78 5.37 -1.08
C SER A 51 -12.31 5.92 0.26
N PHE A 52 -11.71 7.11 0.27
CA PHE A 52 -11.27 7.78 1.50
C PHE A 52 -12.41 7.93 2.52
N ALA A 53 -13.59 8.39 2.09
CA ALA A 53 -14.76 8.50 2.94
C ALA A 53 -15.23 7.13 3.48
N SER A 54 -15.19 6.09 2.64
CA SER A 54 -15.55 4.73 3.06
C SER A 54 -14.60 4.18 4.13
N PHE A 55 -13.30 4.43 4.02
CA PHE A 55 -12.31 4.02 5.03
C PHE A 55 -12.42 4.84 6.32
N ARG A 56 -12.76 6.13 6.23
CA ARG A 56 -13.12 6.95 7.40
C ARG A 56 -14.34 6.39 8.15
N LEU A 57 -15.39 6.01 7.41
CA LEU A 57 -16.58 5.38 7.98
C LEU A 57 -16.26 3.99 8.55
N MET A 58 -15.41 3.21 7.89
CA MET A 58 -14.91 1.93 8.39
C MET A 58 -14.17 2.11 9.72
N GLN A 59 -13.29 3.11 9.81
CA GLN A 59 -12.55 3.42 11.04
C GLN A 59 -13.52 3.78 12.18
N PHE A 60 -14.59 4.52 11.88
CA PHE A 60 -15.65 4.80 12.84
C PHE A 60 -16.40 3.51 13.26
N ALA A 61 -16.80 2.68 12.31
CA ALA A 61 -17.50 1.42 12.57
C ALA A 61 -16.66 0.45 13.41
N VAL A 62 -15.37 0.32 13.12
CA VAL A 62 -14.42 -0.50 13.90
C VAL A 62 -14.28 0.04 15.32
N ARG A 63 -14.14 1.36 15.50
CA ARG A 63 -14.07 1.99 16.84
C ARG A 63 -15.36 1.76 17.63
N TRP A 64 -16.50 1.89 16.97
CA TRP A 64 -17.81 1.60 17.56
C TRP A 64 -17.92 0.14 18.00
N TYR A 65 -17.57 -0.80 17.13
CA TYR A 65 -17.63 -2.24 17.40
C TYR A 65 -16.68 -2.65 18.55
N LEU A 66 -15.45 -2.13 18.58
CA LEU A 66 -14.44 -2.53 19.56
C LEU A 66 -14.60 -1.86 20.93
N PHE A 67 -15.09 -0.61 20.98
CA PHE A 67 -15.10 0.18 22.22
C PHE A 67 -16.49 0.65 22.67
N GLY A 68 -17.54 0.40 21.89
CA GLY A 68 -18.93 0.66 22.28
C GLY A 68 -19.27 2.15 22.53
N ARG A 69 -18.39 3.09 22.20
CA ARG A 69 -18.65 4.54 22.30
C ARG A 69 -18.56 5.20 20.93
N CYS A 70 -19.58 6.01 20.59
CA CYS A 70 -19.69 6.80 19.35
C CYS A 70 -18.72 7.99 19.41
N THR A 71 -17.42 7.77 19.38
CA THR A 71 -16.44 8.87 19.36
C THR A 71 -16.10 9.25 17.92
N PHE A 72 -16.89 10.17 17.37
CA PHE A 72 -16.71 10.75 16.02
C PHE A 72 -15.46 11.65 15.91
N ARG A 73 -14.86 12.05 17.04
CA ARG A 73 -13.66 12.88 17.06
C ARG A 73 -12.41 12.05 16.75
N THR A 74 -11.79 12.29 15.60
CA THR A 74 -10.34 12.15 15.40
C THR A 74 -9.65 13.22 16.26
N PHE A 75 -9.69 13.05 17.58
CA PHE A 75 -9.06 14.01 18.48
C PHE A 75 -7.55 13.77 18.47
N SER A 76 -6.77 14.82 18.19
CA SER A 76 -5.31 14.81 18.36
C SER A 76 -4.98 14.25 19.74
N TYR A 77 -4.31 13.09 19.78
CA TYR A 77 -3.94 12.43 21.03
C TYR A 77 -2.79 13.11 21.76
N PHE A 78 -2.09 14.03 21.10
CA PHE A 78 -1.18 14.97 21.74
C PHE A 78 -1.97 16.10 22.40
N GLY A 79 -2.80 15.73 23.39
CA GLY A 79 -3.03 16.59 24.53
C GLY A 79 -1.70 16.71 25.28
N TRP A 80 -1.21 17.94 25.35
CA TRP A 80 -0.05 18.38 26.10
C TRP A 80 0.22 17.53 27.36
N ARG A 81 1.46 17.04 27.46
CA ARG A 81 2.08 16.34 28.60
C ARG A 81 1.59 16.89 29.94
N GLN A 82 0.65 16.20 30.59
CA GLN A 82 0.37 16.41 32.00
C GLN A 82 1.31 15.49 32.79
N ASN A 83 2.28 16.10 33.45
CA ASN A 83 3.13 15.45 34.45
C ASN A 83 2.25 14.65 35.43
N GLY A 84 2.53 13.35 35.56
CA GLY A 84 1.87 12.49 36.53
C GLY A 84 2.70 11.24 36.74
N ALA A 85 3.59 11.29 37.72
CA ALA A 85 4.21 10.12 38.31
C ALA A 85 3.13 9.15 38.84
N GLY A 86 3.30 7.84 38.63
CA GLY A 86 2.37 6.86 39.22
C GLY A 86 2.57 5.42 38.75
N ASN A 87 3.43 4.69 39.48
CA ASN A 87 3.43 3.24 39.72
C ASN A 87 3.17 2.27 38.55
N GLU A 88 4.25 1.66 38.09
CA GLU A 88 4.24 0.30 37.54
C GLU A 88 3.80 -0.69 38.64
N ARG A 89 2.57 -1.19 38.53
CA ARG A 89 2.20 -2.49 39.12
C ARG A 89 1.69 -3.40 38.02
N GLN A 90 2.49 -4.43 37.79
CA GLN A 90 2.27 -5.54 36.89
C GLN A 90 1.09 -6.37 37.44
N GLY A 91 -0.08 -6.26 36.78
CA GLY A 91 -1.28 -7.01 37.10
C GLY A 91 -1.64 -7.96 35.95
N GLU A 92 -1.71 -9.24 36.28
CA GLU A 92 -2.11 -10.37 35.44
C GLU A 92 -3.45 -10.11 34.75
N VAL A 93 -3.49 -10.17 33.42
CA VAL A 93 -4.69 -9.88 32.62
C VAL A 93 -5.47 -11.17 32.39
N ASP A 94 -6.58 -11.29 33.10
CA ASP A 94 -7.54 -12.39 33.00
C ASP A 94 -8.31 -12.35 31.65
N ILE A 95 -8.42 -13.51 31.00
CA ILE A 95 -8.63 -13.69 29.55
C ILE A 95 -10.12 -13.67 29.15
N ARG A 96 -11.06 -13.40 30.06
CA ARG A 96 -12.49 -13.69 29.84
C ARG A 96 -13.50 -12.54 29.90
N SER A 97 -13.08 -11.29 29.77
CA SER A 97 -14.00 -10.16 29.86
C SER A 97 -13.84 -9.14 28.73
N SER A 98 -14.92 -8.95 27.96
CA SER A 98 -15.14 -7.83 27.05
C SER A 98 -15.06 -6.45 27.73
N GLN A 99 -14.91 -6.39 29.06
CA GLN A 99 -14.65 -5.15 29.82
C GLN A 99 -13.17 -4.74 29.86
N SER A 100 -12.21 -5.63 29.50
CA SER A 100 -10.77 -5.28 29.55
C SER A 100 -10.35 -4.26 28.49
N LEU A 101 -11.16 -4.07 27.44
CA LEU A 101 -10.93 -3.06 26.40
C LEU A 101 -11.24 -1.62 26.85
N LEU A 102 -11.92 -1.41 27.98
CA LEU A 102 -12.21 -0.06 28.49
C LEU A 102 -11.01 0.59 29.18
N VAL A 103 -10.08 -0.18 29.74
CA VAL A 103 -8.91 0.29 30.53
C VAL A 103 -7.64 0.40 29.67
N VAL A 104 -7.76 0.33 28.35
CA VAL A 104 -6.62 0.47 27.44
C VAL A 104 -6.26 1.96 27.29
N PRO A 105 -4.97 2.35 27.45
CA PRO A 105 -4.55 3.73 27.26
C PRO A 105 -4.93 4.20 25.86
N PRO A 106 -5.26 5.48 25.71
CA PRO A 106 -6.14 5.88 24.64
C PRO A 106 -5.39 5.89 23.27
N ASN A 107 -4.05 5.96 23.30
CA ASN A 107 -3.14 5.65 22.17
C ASN A 107 -3.22 4.20 21.69
N LYS A 108 -3.38 3.23 22.61
CA LYS A 108 -3.45 1.80 22.27
C LYS A 108 -4.81 1.44 21.66
N LYS A 109 -5.90 2.12 22.05
CA LYS A 109 -7.23 2.00 21.40
C LYS A 109 -7.22 2.49 19.97
N TRP A 110 -6.59 3.65 19.74
CA TRP A 110 -6.37 4.20 18.40
C TRP A 110 -5.57 3.21 17.54
N ARG A 111 -4.43 2.73 18.05
CA ARG A 111 -3.55 1.81 17.33
C ARG A 111 -4.24 0.53 16.91
N ILE A 112 -5.02 -0.09 17.80
CA ILE A 112 -5.81 -1.29 17.49
C ILE A 112 -6.81 -1.02 16.37
N SER A 113 -7.50 0.12 16.43
CA SER A 113 -8.49 0.49 15.41
C SER A 113 -7.84 0.72 14.05
N ASN A 114 -6.71 1.42 14.01
CA ASN A 114 -5.98 1.66 12.77
C ASN A 114 -5.49 0.35 12.17
N GLU A 115 -4.83 -0.49 12.98
CA GLU A 115 -4.33 -1.79 12.55
C GLU A 115 -5.43 -2.72 12.02
N ALA A 116 -6.64 -2.65 12.59
CA ALA A 116 -7.79 -3.41 12.10
C ALA A 116 -8.30 -2.90 10.73
N VAL A 117 -8.33 -1.59 10.51
CA VAL A 117 -8.69 -1.02 9.19
C VAL A 117 -7.63 -1.37 8.15
N SER A 118 -6.34 -1.31 8.51
CA SER A 118 -5.23 -1.73 7.66
C SER A 118 -5.27 -3.23 7.32
N LEU A 119 -5.69 -4.06 8.28
CA LEU A 119 -5.91 -5.48 8.05
C LEU A 119 -7.03 -5.71 7.02
N ILE A 120 -8.16 -5.02 7.14
CA ILE A 120 -9.26 -5.14 6.17
C ILE A 120 -8.80 -4.69 4.79
N HIS A 121 -8.08 -3.57 4.70
CA HIS A 121 -7.53 -3.10 3.44
C HIS A 121 -6.61 -4.16 2.80
N SER A 122 -5.59 -4.64 3.53
CA SER A 122 -4.63 -5.61 3.01
C SER A 122 -5.28 -6.94 2.57
N VAL A 123 -6.34 -7.39 3.25
CA VAL A 123 -7.12 -8.55 2.82
C VAL A 123 -7.81 -8.29 1.48
N VAL A 124 -8.48 -7.13 1.35
CA VAL A 124 -9.21 -6.77 0.12
C VAL A 124 -8.23 -6.52 -1.03
N SER A 125 -7.24 -5.64 -0.84
CA SER A 125 -6.31 -5.25 -1.89
C SER A 125 -5.37 -6.36 -2.29
N GLY A 126 -4.81 -7.11 -1.33
CA GLY A 126 -3.91 -8.23 -1.59
C GLY A 126 -4.60 -9.38 -2.32
N SER A 127 -5.80 -9.78 -1.88
CA SER A 127 -6.56 -10.86 -2.55
C SER A 127 -7.03 -10.44 -3.95
N TRP A 128 -7.44 -9.18 -4.10
CA TRP A 128 -7.84 -8.62 -5.40
C TRP A 128 -6.65 -8.54 -6.35
N ALA A 129 -5.48 -8.08 -5.89
CA ALA A 129 -4.25 -8.04 -6.69
C ALA A 129 -3.85 -9.46 -7.15
N LEU A 130 -3.90 -10.44 -6.24
CA LEU A 130 -3.62 -11.83 -6.56
C LEU A 130 -4.58 -12.36 -7.64
N TYR A 131 -5.87 -12.13 -7.45
CA TYR A 131 -6.88 -12.53 -8.43
C TYR A 131 -6.65 -11.85 -9.79
N ALA A 132 -6.32 -10.55 -9.81
CA ALA A 132 -6.03 -9.82 -11.03
C ALA A 132 -4.81 -10.41 -11.77
N CYS A 133 -3.72 -10.72 -11.06
CA CYS A 133 -2.53 -11.33 -11.66
C CYS A 133 -2.79 -12.76 -12.19
N LEU A 134 -3.64 -13.54 -11.53
CA LEU A 134 -3.96 -14.91 -11.96
C LEU A 134 -4.91 -14.95 -13.17
N VAL A 135 -5.87 -14.02 -13.24
CA VAL A 135 -6.87 -13.97 -14.32
C VAL A 135 -6.37 -13.23 -15.54
N TYR A 136 -5.57 -12.18 -15.35
CA TYR A 136 -5.04 -11.34 -16.42
C TYR A 136 -3.51 -11.44 -16.46
N PRO A 137 -2.94 -12.53 -16.99
CA PRO A 137 -1.49 -12.71 -17.08
C PRO A 137 -0.81 -11.61 -17.92
N GLN A 138 -1.57 -10.93 -18.79
CA GLN A 138 -1.09 -9.77 -19.55
C GLN A 138 -0.59 -8.63 -18.64
N LEU A 139 -1.07 -8.53 -17.38
CA LEU A 139 -0.54 -7.57 -16.40
C LEU A 139 0.94 -7.82 -16.05
N LEU A 140 1.41 -9.07 -16.14
CA LEU A 140 2.80 -9.44 -15.85
C LEU A 140 3.66 -9.42 -17.11
N GLU A 141 3.09 -9.78 -18.26
CA GLU A 141 3.78 -9.82 -19.55
C GLU A 141 4.03 -8.42 -20.12
N ASP A 142 3.02 -7.55 -20.06
CA ASP A 142 3.09 -6.15 -20.49
C ASP A 142 2.71 -5.22 -19.34
N MET A 143 3.67 -5.03 -18.42
CA MET A 143 3.49 -4.17 -17.26
C MET A 143 3.33 -2.68 -17.59
N VAL A 144 3.66 -2.24 -18.81
CA VAL A 144 3.66 -0.82 -19.19
C VAL A 144 2.34 -0.41 -19.83
N TYR A 145 1.91 -1.12 -20.89
CA TYR A 145 0.81 -0.66 -21.74
C TYR A 145 -0.51 -1.38 -21.48
N PHE A 146 -0.49 -2.58 -20.89
CA PHE A 146 -1.71 -3.30 -20.61
C PHE A 146 -2.53 -2.58 -19.54
N SER A 147 -3.77 -2.24 -19.89
CA SER A 147 -4.72 -1.57 -19.02
C SER A 147 -6.00 -2.37 -18.88
N ASN A 148 -6.47 -2.54 -17.64
CA ASN A 148 -7.72 -3.19 -17.32
C ASN A 148 -8.51 -2.34 -16.31
N SER A 149 -9.80 -2.15 -16.55
CA SER A 149 -10.69 -1.41 -15.66
C SER A 149 -10.77 -2.05 -14.27
N PHE A 150 -10.74 -3.38 -14.19
CA PHE A 150 -10.82 -4.10 -12.92
C PHE A 150 -9.63 -3.79 -11.99
N SER A 151 -8.41 -3.78 -12.52
CA SER A 151 -7.20 -3.43 -11.78
C SER A 151 -7.10 -1.92 -11.50
N HIS A 152 -7.68 -1.09 -12.37
CA HIS A 152 -7.79 0.36 -12.11
C HIS A 152 -8.62 0.65 -10.85
N TYR A 153 -9.78 0.02 -10.68
CA TYR A 153 -10.59 0.22 -9.47
C TYR A 153 -9.85 -0.20 -8.19
N LEU A 154 -9.03 -1.26 -8.25
CA LEU A 154 -8.18 -1.67 -7.14
C LEU A 154 -7.19 -0.55 -6.74
N ILE A 155 -6.55 0.12 -7.71
CA ILE A 155 -5.64 1.24 -7.43
C ILE A 155 -6.40 2.41 -6.82
N LEU A 156 -7.57 2.77 -7.35
CA LEU A 156 -8.36 3.89 -6.83
C LEU A 156 -8.84 3.62 -5.40
N LEU A 157 -9.30 2.40 -5.12
CA LEU A 157 -9.62 1.95 -3.77
C LEU A 157 -8.40 2.08 -2.85
N SER A 158 -7.25 1.56 -3.28
CA SER A 158 -6.02 1.54 -2.48
C SER A 158 -5.43 2.93 -2.26
N THR A 159 -5.57 3.82 -3.23
CA THR A 159 -5.15 5.24 -3.13
C THR A 159 -5.92 5.94 -2.02
N GLY A 160 -7.25 5.79 -1.99
CA GLY A 160 -8.09 6.41 -0.95
C GLY A 160 -7.76 5.91 0.45
N TYR A 161 -7.49 4.61 0.60
CA TYR A 161 -7.00 4.03 1.85
C TYR A 161 -5.62 4.56 2.25
N LEU A 162 -4.64 4.56 1.33
CA LEU A 162 -3.28 5.00 1.64
C LEU A 162 -3.24 6.46 2.07
N VAL A 163 -4.04 7.33 1.44
CA VAL A 163 -4.19 8.73 1.88
C VAL A 163 -4.82 8.80 3.27
N HIS A 164 -5.86 8.01 3.54
CA HIS A 164 -6.47 7.92 4.86
C HIS A 164 -5.46 7.51 5.94
N ASP A 165 -4.75 6.42 5.73
CA ASP A 165 -3.79 5.87 6.70
C ASP A 165 -2.57 6.78 6.86
N LEU A 166 -2.07 7.39 5.77
CA LEU A 166 -1.01 8.39 5.82
C LEU A 166 -1.37 9.57 6.74
N ILE A 167 -2.58 10.13 6.59
CA ILE A 167 -3.05 11.25 7.42
C ILE A 167 -3.19 10.81 8.89
N ASP A 168 -3.74 9.61 9.13
CA ASP A 168 -3.93 9.11 10.49
C ASP A 168 -2.59 8.82 11.19
N LEU A 169 -1.61 8.22 10.49
CA LEU A 169 -0.27 7.98 11.03
C LEU A 169 0.48 9.29 11.29
N LEU A 170 0.42 10.26 10.37
CA LEU A 170 1.14 11.55 10.48
C LEU A 170 0.69 12.36 11.72
N ILE A 171 -0.61 12.29 12.05
CA ILE A 171 -1.19 13.02 13.18
C ILE A 171 -0.90 12.32 14.52
N ASN A 172 -0.87 10.99 14.54
CA ASN A 172 -0.99 10.23 15.79
C ASN A 172 0.31 9.56 16.28
N GLU A 173 1.30 9.28 15.42
CA GLU A 173 2.51 8.59 15.88
C GLU A 173 3.81 9.08 15.18
N ARG A 174 4.87 9.31 15.96
CA ARG A 174 6.19 9.79 15.51
C ARG A 174 7.32 8.82 15.90
N SER A 175 7.11 7.52 15.70
CA SER A 175 8.14 6.50 15.93
C SER A 175 8.97 6.27 14.66
N LEU A 176 10.27 5.94 14.79
CA LEU A 176 11.15 5.68 13.63
C LEU A 176 10.61 4.58 12.70
N ARG A 177 10.01 3.54 13.30
CA ARG A 177 9.36 2.46 12.56
C ARG A 177 8.16 2.96 11.73
N ILE A 178 7.42 3.94 12.24
CA ILE A 178 6.29 4.51 11.51
C ILE A 178 6.75 5.53 10.48
N MET A 179 7.85 6.25 10.72
CA MET A 179 8.44 7.10 9.69
C MET A 179 8.87 6.28 8.46
N GLU A 180 9.39 5.08 8.66
CA GLU A 180 9.71 4.13 7.58
C GLU A 180 8.45 3.68 6.81
N LEU A 181 7.38 3.32 7.52
CA LEU A 181 6.08 2.96 6.91
C LEU A 181 5.46 4.16 6.16
N LEU A 182 5.58 5.36 6.73
CA LEU A 182 5.07 6.59 6.14
C LEU A 182 5.82 6.91 4.83
N PHE A 183 7.14 6.76 4.82
CA PHE A 183 7.94 6.87 3.61
C PHE A 183 7.49 5.86 2.56
N HIS A 184 7.27 4.59 2.95
CA HIS A 184 6.73 3.57 2.05
C HIS A 184 5.39 4.00 1.43
N HIS A 185 4.42 4.49 2.22
CA HIS A 185 3.14 4.97 1.70
C HIS A 185 3.27 6.15 0.73
N ILE A 186 4.18 7.10 0.99
CA ILE A 186 4.43 8.22 0.08
C ILE A 186 4.94 7.70 -1.28
N ILE A 187 5.90 6.77 -1.27
CA ILE A 187 6.45 6.20 -2.50
C ILE A 187 5.39 5.45 -3.30
N VAL A 188 4.55 4.65 -2.62
CA VAL A 188 3.45 3.93 -3.27
C VAL A 188 2.40 4.91 -3.84
N LEU A 189 2.08 5.99 -3.13
CA LEU A 189 1.18 7.04 -3.62
C LEU A 189 1.72 7.75 -4.86
N ILE A 190 3.03 8.00 -4.93
CA ILE A 190 3.69 8.55 -6.13
C ILE A 190 3.55 7.58 -7.31
N ALA A 191 3.73 6.28 -7.07
CA ALA A 191 3.54 5.26 -8.10
C ALA A 191 2.09 5.24 -8.62
N PHE A 192 1.11 5.26 -7.70
CA PHE A 192 -0.31 5.26 -8.06
C PHE A 192 -0.71 6.54 -8.81
N ALA A 193 -0.23 7.70 -8.37
CA ALA A 193 -0.45 8.97 -9.05
C ALA A 193 0.15 8.97 -10.46
N THR A 194 1.36 8.43 -10.61
CA THR A 194 2.02 8.30 -11.93
C THR A 194 1.18 7.42 -12.85
N THR A 195 0.72 6.26 -12.40
CA THR A 195 -0.15 5.37 -13.18
C THR A 195 -1.49 6.00 -13.50
N PHE A 196 -2.09 6.74 -12.56
CA PHE A 196 -3.38 7.40 -12.78
C PHE A 196 -3.30 8.54 -13.79
N ILE A 197 -2.22 9.35 -13.75
CA ILE A 197 -2.03 10.48 -14.68
C ILE A 197 -1.63 9.98 -16.07
N THR A 198 -0.74 8.99 -16.14
CA THR A 198 -0.17 8.54 -17.41
C THR A 198 -0.97 7.42 -18.08
N GLY A 199 -1.78 6.69 -17.31
CA GLY A 199 -2.45 5.47 -17.78
C GLY A 199 -1.50 4.28 -18.01
N TYR A 200 -0.20 4.42 -17.69
CA TYR A 200 0.82 3.39 -17.86
C TYR A 200 1.23 2.77 -16.53
N PHE A 201 1.99 1.68 -16.58
CA PHE A 201 2.57 1.01 -15.42
C PHE A 201 1.54 0.35 -14.49
N LEU A 202 0.35 0.05 -15.01
CA LEU A 202 -0.70 -0.64 -14.25
C LEU A 202 -0.19 -1.98 -13.69
N GLY A 203 0.54 -2.75 -14.50
CA GLY A 203 1.10 -4.02 -14.08
C GLY A 203 2.13 -3.89 -12.96
N VAL A 204 3.00 -2.87 -13.02
CA VAL A 204 4.01 -2.58 -11.96
C VAL A 204 3.33 -2.31 -10.63
N VAL A 205 2.30 -1.47 -10.65
CA VAL A 205 1.56 -1.10 -9.44
C VAL A 205 0.78 -2.29 -8.87
N VAL A 206 0.11 -3.08 -9.71
CA VAL A 206 -0.63 -4.28 -9.27
C VAL A 206 0.33 -5.33 -8.72
N CYS A 207 1.50 -5.52 -9.32
CA CYS A 207 2.56 -6.36 -8.76
C CYS A 207 3.01 -5.85 -7.39
N GLY A 208 3.21 -4.55 -7.24
CA GLY A 208 3.54 -3.94 -5.95
C GLY A 208 2.47 -4.21 -4.89
N LEU A 209 1.19 -4.18 -5.24
CA LEU A 209 0.07 -4.50 -4.34
C LEU A 209 0.06 -5.97 -3.88
N LEU A 210 0.72 -6.90 -4.58
CA LEU A 210 0.87 -8.27 -4.07
C LEU A 210 1.64 -8.31 -2.74
N MET A 211 2.49 -7.32 -2.47
CA MET A 211 3.20 -7.20 -1.19
C MET A 211 2.24 -7.03 0.01
N GLU A 212 1.01 -6.57 -0.23
CA GLU A 212 -0.02 -6.43 0.82
C GLU A 212 -0.51 -7.78 1.35
N LEU A 213 -0.32 -8.89 0.63
CA LEU A 213 -0.64 -10.22 1.15
C LEU A 213 0.20 -10.57 2.38
N ASN A 214 1.44 -10.07 2.46
CA ASN A 214 2.23 -10.20 3.68
C ASN A 214 1.70 -9.29 4.80
N SER A 215 1.23 -8.09 4.46
CA SER A 215 0.66 -7.13 5.42
C SER A 215 -0.53 -7.74 6.20
N ILE A 216 -1.31 -8.65 5.62
CA ILE A 216 -2.38 -9.40 6.31
C ILE A 216 -1.85 -10.09 7.57
N PHE A 217 -0.77 -10.86 7.43
CA PHE A 217 -0.18 -11.60 8.55
C PHE A 217 0.56 -10.67 9.52
N LEU A 218 1.16 -9.59 9.00
CA LEU A 218 1.85 -8.59 9.80
C LEU A 218 0.88 -7.84 10.73
N HIS A 219 -0.24 -7.34 10.19
CA HIS A 219 -1.28 -6.66 10.95
C HIS A 219 -2.00 -7.62 11.90
N SER A 220 -2.27 -8.86 11.47
CA SER A 220 -2.83 -9.90 12.36
C SER A 220 -1.92 -10.16 13.56
N ARG A 221 -0.59 -10.25 13.34
CA ARG A 221 0.39 -10.42 14.43
C ARG A 221 0.45 -9.19 15.34
N SER A 222 0.42 -7.99 14.76
CA SER A 222 0.41 -6.72 15.51
C SER A 222 -0.83 -6.62 16.41
N LEU A 223 -2.01 -6.96 15.88
CA LEU A 223 -3.25 -7.03 16.64
C LEU A 223 -3.15 -8.04 17.79
N LEU A 224 -2.73 -9.28 17.53
CA LEU A 224 -2.56 -10.29 18.60
C LEU A 224 -1.63 -9.82 19.72
N ASN A 225 -0.53 -9.15 19.36
CA ASN A 225 0.40 -8.58 20.33
C ASN A 225 -0.22 -7.41 21.11
N LEU A 226 -1.05 -6.57 20.46
CA LEU A 226 -1.77 -5.49 21.13
C LEU A 226 -2.85 -6.00 22.08
N TYR A 227 -3.55 -7.09 21.74
CA TYR A 227 -4.50 -7.77 22.62
C TYR A 227 -3.82 -8.54 23.77
N GLY A 228 -2.49 -8.65 23.78
CA GLY A 228 -1.74 -9.31 24.86
C GLY A 228 -1.83 -10.85 24.82
N VAL A 229 -2.14 -11.44 23.66
CA VAL A 229 -2.20 -12.89 23.52
C VAL A 229 -0.82 -13.50 23.83
N ALA A 230 -0.80 -14.53 24.67
CA ALA A 230 0.44 -15.19 25.06
C ALA A 230 1.20 -15.71 23.82
N LYS A 231 2.50 -15.42 23.74
CA LYS A 231 3.38 -15.83 22.63
C LYS A 231 3.51 -17.36 22.50
N THR A 232 3.15 -18.08 23.55
CA THR A 232 3.09 -19.55 23.62
C THR A 232 1.86 -20.13 22.91
N SER A 233 0.84 -19.30 22.62
CA SER A 233 -0.36 -19.73 21.91
C SER A 233 -0.03 -20.24 20.52
N THR A 234 -0.66 -21.37 20.13
CA THR A 234 -0.50 -21.99 18.82
C THR A 234 -0.89 -21.03 17.69
N ALA A 235 -1.96 -20.25 17.87
CA ALA A 235 -2.40 -19.24 16.90
C ALA A 235 -1.33 -18.17 16.65
N PHE A 236 -0.67 -17.68 17.71
CA PHE A 236 0.40 -16.69 17.59
C PHE A 236 1.59 -17.26 16.81
N ARG A 237 1.99 -18.50 17.09
CA ARG A 237 3.10 -19.18 16.39
C ARG A 237 2.80 -19.42 14.92
N ILE A 238 1.58 -19.85 14.58
CA ILE A 238 1.15 -20.06 13.19
C ILE A 238 1.19 -18.74 12.42
N ILE A 239 0.63 -17.66 12.97
CA ILE A 239 0.63 -16.34 12.30
C ILE A 239 2.04 -15.80 12.16
N ALA A 240 2.91 -15.98 13.16
CA ALA A 240 4.31 -15.59 13.06
C ALA A 240 5.05 -16.35 11.95
N LEU A 241 4.82 -17.65 11.82
CA LEU A 241 5.41 -18.48 10.76
C LEU A 241 4.88 -18.09 9.37
N LEU A 242 3.56 -17.90 9.24
CA LEU A 242 2.94 -17.45 7.99
C LEU A 242 3.46 -16.06 7.59
N ASN A 243 3.66 -15.15 8.55
CA ASN A 243 4.26 -13.86 8.29
C ASN A 243 5.67 -13.98 7.70
N ILE A 244 6.51 -14.90 8.21
CA ILE A 244 7.87 -15.10 7.66
C ILE A 244 7.80 -15.68 6.24
N ILE A 245 6.98 -16.71 6.01
CA ILE A 245 6.86 -17.36 4.70
C ILE A 245 6.33 -16.36 3.66
N THR A 246 5.24 -15.66 3.98
CA THR A 246 4.64 -14.68 3.07
C THR A 246 5.54 -13.47 2.85
N PHE A 247 6.39 -13.11 3.82
CA PHE A 247 7.38 -12.06 3.65
C PHE A 247 8.40 -12.45 2.58
N MET A 248 8.92 -13.67 2.64
CA MET A 248 9.87 -14.16 1.62
C MET A 248 9.22 -14.25 0.24
N LEU A 249 8.01 -14.80 0.15
CA LEU A 249 7.33 -14.99 -1.14
C LEU A 249 6.79 -13.68 -1.74
N PHE A 250 6.02 -12.90 -0.99
CA PHE A 250 5.29 -11.75 -1.55
C PHE A 250 6.06 -10.44 -1.46
N ARG A 251 7.05 -10.30 -0.56
CA ARG A 251 7.90 -9.10 -0.52
C ARG A 251 9.21 -9.33 -1.26
N MET A 252 10.02 -10.30 -0.84
CA MET A 252 11.36 -10.44 -1.40
C MET A 252 11.35 -10.85 -2.88
N VAL A 253 10.56 -11.86 -3.26
CA VAL A 253 10.48 -12.28 -4.67
C VAL A 253 9.86 -11.20 -5.55
N VAL A 254 8.77 -10.55 -5.11
CA VAL A 254 8.14 -9.48 -5.89
C VAL A 254 9.07 -8.27 -6.03
N SER A 255 9.78 -7.87 -4.98
CA SER A 255 10.79 -6.81 -5.05
C SER A 255 11.92 -7.18 -6.02
N ALA A 256 12.40 -8.42 -5.99
CA ALA A 256 13.42 -8.89 -6.93
C ALA A 256 12.91 -8.90 -8.38
N TYR A 257 11.67 -9.31 -8.61
CA TYR A 257 11.02 -9.30 -9.92
C TYR A 257 10.91 -7.87 -10.48
N LEU A 258 10.43 -6.92 -9.68
CA LEU A 258 10.31 -5.51 -10.09
C LEU A 258 11.68 -4.87 -10.36
N LEU A 259 12.71 -5.20 -9.57
CA LEU A 259 14.08 -4.74 -9.83
C LEU A 259 14.63 -5.30 -11.15
N TYR A 260 14.43 -6.60 -11.41
CA TYR A 260 14.84 -7.23 -12.66
C TYR A 260 14.14 -6.57 -13.86
N TRP A 261 12.83 -6.34 -13.75
CA TRP A 261 12.06 -5.65 -14.77
C TRP A 261 12.55 -4.22 -15.01
N GLN A 262 12.87 -3.47 -13.95
CA GLN A 262 13.40 -2.12 -14.08
C GLN A 262 14.73 -2.12 -14.84
N ILE A 263 15.68 -3.01 -14.49
CA ILE A 263 16.99 -3.07 -15.15
C ILE A 263 16.87 -3.38 -16.64
N THR A 264 15.97 -4.31 -17.01
CA THR A 264 15.77 -4.71 -18.41
C THR A 264 15.02 -3.66 -19.22
N THR A 265 14.12 -2.90 -18.60
CA THR A 265 13.25 -1.93 -19.29
C THR A 265 13.81 -0.50 -19.30
N THR A 266 14.77 -0.18 -18.42
CA THR A 266 15.42 1.13 -18.27
C THR A 266 15.96 1.69 -19.59
N TRP A 267 16.46 0.83 -20.48
CA TRP A 267 17.10 1.23 -21.74
C TRP A 267 16.12 1.57 -22.86
N VAL A 268 14.84 1.23 -22.70
CA VAL A 268 13.81 1.38 -23.73
C VAL A 268 12.89 2.57 -23.44
N MET A 269 12.77 2.96 -22.17
CA MET A 269 11.84 3.99 -21.71
C MET A 269 12.45 5.39 -21.69
N PHE A 270 11.58 6.39 -21.81
CA PHE A 270 11.97 7.80 -21.67
C PHE A 270 12.58 8.07 -20.28
N TRP A 271 13.68 8.82 -20.26
CA TRP A 271 14.47 9.09 -19.06
C TRP A 271 13.66 9.58 -17.86
N GLY A 272 12.64 10.42 -18.08
CA GLY A 272 11.77 10.92 -17.02
C GLY A 272 10.98 9.82 -16.31
N TYR A 273 10.30 8.95 -17.08
CA TYR A 273 9.54 7.83 -16.49
C TYR A 273 10.47 6.81 -15.85
N THR A 274 11.59 6.52 -16.50
CA THR A 274 12.62 5.61 -15.98
C THR A 274 13.14 6.08 -14.61
N LEU A 275 13.37 7.38 -14.42
CA LEU A 275 13.81 7.92 -13.13
C LEU A 275 12.75 7.73 -12.04
N VAL A 276 11.48 8.03 -12.36
CA VAL A 276 10.37 7.88 -11.40
C VAL A 276 10.19 6.41 -11.02
N THR A 277 10.12 5.49 -11.99
CA THR A 277 9.95 4.06 -11.72
C THR A 277 11.16 3.47 -10.99
N PHE A 278 12.38 3.93 -11.32
CA PHE A 278 13.59 3.54 -10.60
C PHE A 278 13.54 3.94 -9.13
N VAL A 279 13.22 5.21 -8.83
CA VAL A 279 13.11 5.71 -7.46
C VAL A 279 12.05 4.92 -6.67
N VAL A 280 10.89 4.66 -7.28
CA VAL A 280 9.81 3.88 -6.65
C VAL A 280 10.27 2.46 -6.34
N ILE A 281 10.75 1.71 -7.35
CA ILE A 281 11.08 0.29 -7.20
C ILE A 281 12.26 0.09 -6.25
N VAL A 282 13.30 0.92 -6.34
CA VAL A 282 14.45 0.82 -5.43
C VAL A 282 14.05 1.19 -4.00
N SER A 283 13.26 2.25 -3.81
CA SER A 283 12.80 2.63 -2.46
C SER A 283 11.93 1.53 -1.83
N LEU A 284 11.06 0.88 -2.61
CA LEU A 284 10.27 -0.27 -2.15
C LEU A 284 11.17 -1.46 -1.79
N ALA A 285 12.18 -1.77 -2.60
CA ALA A 285 13.12 -2.84 -2.31
C ALA A 285 13.97 -2.56 -1.06
N VAL A 286 14.43 -1.32 -0.87
CA VAL A 286 15.20 -0.90 0.31
C VAL A 286 14.33 -1.01 1.57
N THR A 287 13.11 -0.46 1.56
CA THR A 287 12.20 -0.56 2.72
C THR A 287 11.88 -2.01 3.07
N ASN A 288 11.64 -2.88 2.09
CA ASN A 288 11.46 -4.31 2.34
C ASN A 288 12.73 -4.98 2.90
N THR A 289 13.92 -4.60 2.43
CA THR A 289 15.18 -5.17 2.93
C THR A 289 15.45 -4.74 4.37
N VAL A 290 15.19 -3.47 4.72
CA VAL A 290 15.31 -2.97 6.10
C VAL A 290 14.35 -3.72 7.03
N LEU A 291 13.12 -3.96 6.59
CA LEU A 291 12.15 -4.78 7.32
C LEU A 291 12.56 -6.25 7.46
N CYS A 292 13.32 -6.80 6.50
CA CYS A 292 13.83 -8.17 6.56
C CYS A 292 14.93 -8.34 7.61
N TYR A 293 15.76 -7.31 7.80
CA TYR A 293 16.89 -7.35 8.71
C TYR A 293 16.48 -7.24 10.19
N ARG A 294 15.30 -6.69 10.48
CA ARG A 294 14.79 -6.43 11.84
C ARG A 294 13.89 -7.54 12.36
#